data_AF-A0A8J5V1S5-F1
#
_entry.id   AF-A0A8J5V1S5-F1
#
_cell.length_a   1.000
_cell.length_b   1.000
_cell.length_c   1.000
_cell.angle_alpha   90.00
_cell.angle_beta   90.00
_cell.angle_gamma   90.00
#
_symmetry.space_group_name_H-M   'P 1'
#
loop_
_entity.id
_entity.type
_entity.pdbx_description
1 polymer ?
#
loop_
_entity_poly.entity_id
_entity_poly.type
_entity_poly.pdbx_seq_one_letter_code
_entity_poly.pdbx_strand_id
1 'polypeptide(L)'
;MSKKQCRIASLEIECATLKQSLELLLQEITSSSSKLIEKRLFYKKSMEYLTVKLQEQQEWLGAFKLKVEASQSKQNLLEGESHGKLNSPESVDKEDDAGRKQGELRIQLELTQLKIEEIKAKRSAFLSETNQIKQTIGQEKSTISGFPAPLQQMDMKSLEEEHKALQGDKAGEVEYFHSLEKRINEMKVVSDAVKCRCGLEYKVELGGQAMDLS
;
A
#
# COMPACT_ATOMS: atom_id res chain seq x y z
N MET A 1 -22.15 -38.02 -26.16
CA MET A 1 -21.15 -36.96 -26.43
C MET A 1 -19.77 -37.59 -26.43
N SER A 2 -18.93 -37.36 -27.44
CA SER A 2 -17.58 -37.95 -27.45
C SER A 2 -16.70 -37.30 -26.38
N LYS A 3 -15.70 -38.01 -25.84
CA LYS A 3 -14.72 -37.46 -24.88
C LYS A 3 -14.07 -36.16 -25.38
N LYS A 4 -13.91 -36.00 -26.69
CA LYS A 4 -13.40 -34.77 -27.31
C LYS A 4 -14.38 -33.60 -27.16
N GLN A 5 -15.68 -33.81 -27.39
CA GLN A 5 -16.68 -32.76 -27.19
C GLN A 5 -16.76 -32.30 -25.72
N CYS A 6 -16.69 -33.22 -24.76
CA CYS A 6 -16.71 -32.84 -23.34
C CYS A 6 -15.49 -31.98 -22.95
N ARG A 7 -14.32 -32.29 -23.51
CA ARG A 7 -13.10 -31.53 -23.23
C ARG A 7 -13.14 -30.13 -23.86
N ILE A 8 -13.69 -30.01 -25.06
CA ILE A 8 -13.92 -28.70 -25.71
C ILE A 8 -14.88 -27.85 -24.89
N ALA A 9 -16.01 -28.41 -24.47
CA ALA A 9 -16.98 -27.69 -23.64
C ALA A 9 -16.38 -27.25 -22.28
N SER A 10 -15.52 -28.06 -21.65
CA SER A 10 -14.79 -27.67 -20.44
C SER A 10 -13.87 -26.47 -20.68
N LEU A 11 -13.09 -26.51 -21.76
CA LEU A 11 -12.19 -25.43 -22.14
C LEU A 11 -12.94 -24.14 -22.47
N GLU A 12 -14.12 -24.23 -23.10
CA GLU A 12 -14.96 -23.06 -23.38
C GLU A 12 -15.45 -22.39 -22.08
N ILE A 13 -15.82 -23.18 -21.07
CA ILE A 13 -16.20 -22.67 -19.75
C ILE A 13 -15.01 -22.03 -19.04
N GLU A 14 -13.84 -22.67 -19.08
CA GLU A 14 -12.60 -22.12 -18.52
C GLU A 14 -12.20 -20.81 -19.21
N CYS A 15 -12.27 -20.74 -20.54
CA CYS A 15 -12.04 -19.51 -21.30
C CYS A 15 -13.03 -18.40 -20.93
N ALA A 16 -14.32 -18.71 -20.79
CA ALA A 16 -15.33 -17.74 -20.37
C ALA A 16 -15.06 -17.20 -18.95
N THR A 17 -14.70 -18.09 -18.03
CA THR A 17 -14.37 -17.75 -16.64
C THR A 17 -13.12 -16.87 -16.57
N LEU A 18 -12.09 -17.22 -17.36
CA LEU A 18 -10.86 -16.45 -17.44
C LEU A 18 -11.12 -15.04 -18.00
N LYS A 19 -11.94 -14.94 -19.07
CA LYS A 19 -12.32 -13.67 -19.66
C LYS A 19 -13.05 -12.77 -18.65
N GLN A 20 -14.01 -13.33 -17.92
CA GLN A 20 -14.74 -12.61 -16.87
C GLN A 20 -13.81 -12.13 -15.74
N SER A 21 -12.86 -12.96 -15.33
CA SER A 21 -11.89 -12.61 -14.28
C SER A 21 -10.96 -11.48 -14.71
N LEU A 22 -10.51 -11.49 -15.97
CA LEU A 22 -9.72 -10.41 -16.58
C LEU A 22 -10.48 -9.09 -16.61
N GLU A 23 -11.76 -9.13 -16.97
CA GLU A 23 -12.61 -7.94 -17.05
C GLU A 23 -12.82 -7.29 -15.67
N LEU A 24 -13.04 -8.11 -14.63
CA LEU A 24 -13.13 -7.65 -13.25
C LEU A 24 -11.82 -7.04 -12.74
N LEU A 25 -10.67 -7.67 -13.03
CA LEU A 25 -9.36 -7.14 -12.68
C LEU A 25 -9.09 -5.78 -13.34
N LEU A 26 -9.41 -5.63 -14.63
CA LEU A 26 -9.26 -4.36 -15.34
C LEU A 26 -10.16 -3.26 -14.76
N GLN A 27 -11.38 -3.60 -14.36
CA GLN A 27 -12.29 -2.69 -13.70
C GLN A 27 -11.76 -2.25 -12.33
N GLU A 28 -11.22 -3.18 -11.54
CA GLU A 28 -10.64 -2.89 -10.23
C GLU A 28 -9.38 -2.00 -10.33
N ILE A 29 -8.50 -2.28 -11.30
CA ILE A 29 -7.31 -1.47 -11.59
C ILE A 29 -7.73 -0.02 -11.93
N THR A 30 -8.74 0.14 -12.78
CA THR A 30 -9.20 1.46 -13.21
C THR A 30 -9.88 2.22 -12.05
N SER A 31 -10.72 1.54 -11.27
CA SER A 31 -11.36 2.12 -10.08
C SER A 31 -10.33 2.57 -9.05
N SER A 32 -9.34 1.71 -8.75
CA SER A 32 -8.28 1.98 -7.78
C SER A 32 -7.37 3.12 -8.23
N SER A 33 -7.01 3.14 -9.53
CA SER A 33 -6.20 4.21 -10.12
C SER A 33 -6.90 5.58 -10.01
N SER A 34 -8.20 5.64 -10.29
CA SER A 34 -8.98 6.87 -10.14
C SER A 34 -8.99 7.39 -8.70
N LYS A 35 -9.24 6.51 -7.71
CA LYS A 35 -9.21 6.85 -6.28
C LYS A 35 -7.83 7.34 -5.83
N LEU A 36 -6.74 6.76 -6.34
CA LEU A 36 -5.38 7.19 -6.04
C LEU A 36 -5.08 8.60 -6.59
N ILE A 37 -5.55 8.90 -7.81
CA ILE A 37 -5.40 10.24 -8.41
C ILE A 37 -6.15 11.28 -7.57
N GLU A 38 -7.38 10.98 -7.15
CA GLU A 38 -8.18 11.86 -6.30
C GLU A 38 -7.50 12.13 -4.95
N LYS A 39 -7.01 11.08 -4.28
CA LYS A 39 -6.24 11.22 -3.03
C LYS A 39 -4.99 12.08 -3.23
N ARG A 40 -4.25 11.87 -4.32
CA ARG A 40 -3.05 12.66 -4.64
C ARG A 40 -3.40 14.14 -4.81
N LEU A 41 -4.48 14.44 -5.53
CA LEU A 41 -4.99 15.81 -5.70
C LEU A 41 -5.40 16.44 -4.37
N PHE A 42 -6.11 15.68 -3.52
CA PHE A 42 -6.51 16.14 -2.18
C PHE A 42 -5.30 16.49 -1.31
N TYR A 43 -4.30 15.62 -1.25
CA TYR A 43 -3.10 15.87 -0.46
C TYR A 43 -2.27 17.04 -1.02
N LYS A 44 -2.16 17.15 -2.34
CA LYS A 44 -1.50 18.30 -2.99
C LYS A 44 -2.17 19.62 -2.58
N LYS A 45 -3.49 19.71 -2.71
CA LYS A 45 -4.26 20.91 -2.32
C LYS A 45 -4.13 21.22 -0.83
N SER A 46 -4.13 20.19 0.01
CA SER A 46 -3.96 20.34 1.46
C SER A 46 -2.57 20.87 1.81
N MET A 47 -1.53 20.37 1.14
CA MET A 47 -0.15 20.81 1.33
C MET A 47 0.03 22.27 0.89
N GLU A 48 -0.51 22.64 -0.27
CA GLU A 48 -0.51 24.03 -0.77
C GLU A 48 -1.20 24.97 0.24
N TYR A 49 -2.39 24.60 0.74
CA TYR A 49 -3.10 25.36 1.77
C TYR A 49 -2.29 25.55 3.05
N LEU A 50 -1.71 24.47 3.58
CA LEU A 50 -0.90 24.52 4.80
C LEU A 50 0.36 25.35 4.61
N THR A 51 0.97 25.31 3.42
CA THR A 51 2.15 26.10 3.08
C THR A 51 1.82 27.59 3.10
N VAL A 52 0.69 27.99 2.49
CA VAL A 52 0.21 29.37 2.54
C VAL A 52 -0.07 29.82 3.97
N LYS A 53 -0.75 29.00 4.77
CA LYS A 53 -1.04 29.31 6.18
C LYS A 53 0.23 29.48 7.01
N LEU A 54 1.24 28.64 6.77
CA LEU A 54 2.53 28.76 7.45
C LEU A 54 3.26 30.05 7.06
N GLN A 55 3.26 30.39 5.78
CA GLN A 55 3.85 31.62 5.27
C GLN A 55 3.18 32.87 5.88
N GLU A 56 1.84 32.90 5.92
CA GLU A 56 1.08 34.00 6.56
C GLU A 56 1.46 34.16 8.04
N GLN A 57 1.63 33.06 8.78
CA GLN A 57 2.05 33.09 10.18
C GLN A 57 3.49 33.62 10.34
N GLN A 58 4.39 33.23 9.44
CA GLN A 58 5.78 33.66 9.45
C GLN A 58 5.91 35.16 9.13
N GLU A 59 5.12 35.66 8.18
CA GLU A 59 5.01 37.08 7.87
C GLU A 59 4.43 37.89 9.02
N TRP A 60 3.38 37.37 9.67
CA TRP A 60 2.79 38.00 10.85
C TRP A 60 3.79 38.11 12.01
N LEU A 61 4.56 37.05 12.29
CA LEU A 61 5.62 37.07 13.29
C LEU A 61 6.73 38.06 12.92
N GLY A 62 7.11 38.14 11.64
CA GLY A 62 8.08 39.12 11.15
C GLY A 62 7.60 40.57 11.37
N ALA A 63 6.34 40.86 11.03
CA ALA A 63 5.74 42.17 11.25
C ALA A 63 5.63 42.53 12.75
N PHE A 64 5.32 41.55 13.60
CA PHE A 64 5.30 41.74 15.05
C PHE A 64 6.70 42.08 15.59
N LYS A 65 7.74 41.36 15.14
CA LYS A 65 9.13 41.60 15.54
C LYS A 65 9.60 43.01 15.18
N LEU A 66 9.33 43.46 13.95
CA LEU A 66 9.64 44.83 13.51
C LEU A 66 8.93 45.90 14.35
N LYS A 67 7.69 45.62 14.79
CA LYS A 67 6.91 46.55 15.63
C LYS A 67 7.46 46.66 17.04
N VAL A 68 7.98 45.56 17.61
CA VAL A 68 8.65 45.55 18.93
C VAL A 68 9.98 46.31 18.86
N GLU A 69 10.79 46.08 17.82
CA GLU A 69 12.07 46.76 17.60
C GLU A 69 11.89 48.27 17.37
N ALA A 70 10.86 48.68 16.61
CA ALA A 70 10.51 50.09 16.41
C ALA A 70 9.99 50.78 17.69
N SER A 71 9.42 50.02 18.63
CA SER A 71 8.91 50.55 19.91
C SER A 71 10.01 50.74 20.95
N GLN A 72 11.00 49.84 20.97
CA GLN A 72 12.19 49.99 21.83
C GLN A 72 13.10 51.15 21.41
N SER A 73 13.18 51.46 20.11
CA SER A 73 13.92 52.63 19.60
C SER A 73 13.30 53.98 20.04
N LYS A 74 11.98 54.04 20.28
CA LYS A 74 11.29 55.26 20.72
C LYS A 74 11.32 55.49 22.24
N GLN A 75 11.66 54.47 23.04
CA GLN A 75 11.64 54.58 24.50
C GLN A 75 12.90 55.25 25.08
N ASN A 76 13.93 55.49 24.25
CA ASN A 76 15.13 56.23 24.66
C ASN A 76 15.03 57.75 24.45
N LEU A 77 13.84 58.33 24.18
CA LEU A 77 13.71 59.76 23.86
C LEU A 77 12.67 60.56 24.67
N LEU A 78 11.90 59.97 25.58
CA LEU A 78 10.87 60.71 26.32
C LEU A 78 10.85 60.34 27.80
N GLU A 79 11.84 60.83 28.53
CA GLU A 79 11.72 61.11 29.96
C GLU A 79 11.13 62.54 30.09
N GLY A 80 9.90 62.64 30.57
CA GLY A 80 9.22 63.95 30.70
C GLY A 80 7.72 63.86 30.98
N GLU A 81 7.38 63.70 32.27
CA GLU A 81 6.36 64.48 32.99
C GLU A 81 4.87 64.46 32.55
N SER A 82 4.02 63.86 33.39
CA SER A 82 2.98 64.57 34.20
C SER A 82 1.71 63.73 34.45
N HIS A 83 1.23 63.85 35.69
CA HIS A 83 0.04 63.25 36.28
C HIS A 83 -1.28 63.69 35.63
N GLY A 84 -2.27 62.78 35.61
CA GLY A 84 -3.68 63.12 35.36
C GLY A 84 -4.63 61.99 35.75
N LYS A 85 -5.30 62.13 36.90
CA LYS A 85 -6.34 61.25 37.46
C LYS A 85 -7.72 61.78 37.08
N LEU A 86 -8.68 60.96 36.65
CA LEU A 86 -10.13 61.14 36.90
C LEU A 86 -11.03 60.00 36.35
N ASN A 87 -11.59 59.25 37.30
CA ASN A 87 -12.84 58.48 37.46
C ASN A 87 -13.81 58.10 36.30
N SER A 88 -14.41 56.91 36.55
CA SER A 88 -15.54 56.13 35.96
C SER A 88 -16.86 56.90 35.67
N PRO A 89 -17.87 56.36 34.92
CA PRO A 89 -18.67 55.19 35.34
C PRO A 89 -19.14 54.20 34.24
N GLU A 90 -19.14 52.91 34.63
CA GLU A 90 -20.22 51.91 34.48
C GLU A 90 -21.37 52.18 33.48
N SER A 91 -21.55 51.28 32.52
CA SER A 91 -22.88 50.87 32.07
C SER A 91 -22.91 49.37 31.76
N VAL A 92 -23.67 48.66 32.58
CA VAL A 92 -24.14 47.29 32.38
C VAL A 92 -25.16 47.30 31.25
N ASP A 93 -25.01 46.37 30.30
CA ASP A 93 -26.12 45.64 29.65
C ASP A 93 -25.58 44.84 28.46
N LYS A 94 -24.97 43.66 28.68
CA LYS A 94 -24.88 42.52 27.72
C LYS A 94 -24.47 41.22 28.43
N GLU A 95 -25.20 40.78 29.45
CA GLU A 95 -24.81 39.59 30.22
C GLU A 95 -25.19 38.25 29.56
N ASP A 96 -25.82 38.23 28.38
CA ASP A 96 -26.25 36.98 27.71
C ASP A 96 -25.40 36.57 26.47
N ASP A 97 -24.48 37.45 26.03
CA ASP A 97 -23.62 37.20 24.86
C ASP A 97 -22.24 36.63 25.25
N ALA A 98 -21.73 37.01 26.43
CA ALA A 98 -20.41 36.59 26.90
C ALA A 98 -20.37 35.09 27.29
N GLY A 99 -21.39 34.58 27.97
CA GLY A 99 -21.48 33.18 28.39
C GLY A 99 -21.61 32.20 27.22
N ARG A 100 -22.41 32.57 26.19
CA ARG A 100 -22.57 31.77 24.97
C ARG A 100 -21.26 31.71 24.16
N LYS A 101 -20.54 32.84 24.04
CA LYS A 101 -19.22 32.89 23.39
C LYS A 101 -18.16 32.06 24.15
N GLN A 102 -18.20 32.07 25.48
CA GLN A 102 -17.29 31.27 26.30
C GLN A 102 -17.56 29.75 26.16
N GLY A 103 -18.83 29.34 26.06
CA GLY A 103 -19.21 27.95 25.80
C GLY A 103 -18.76 27.45 24.42
N GLU A 104 -18.97 28.25 23.38
CA GLU A 104 -18.51 27.93 22.01
C GLU A 104 -16.98 27.79 21.94
N LEU A 105 -16.23 28.71 22.56
CA LEU A 105 -14.77 28.65 22.63
C LEU A 105 -14.28 27.39 23.34
N ARG A 106 -14.99 26.93 24.38
CA ARG A 106 -14.65 25.69 25.09
C ARG A 106 -14.83 24.46 24.20
N ILE A 107 -15.94 24.38 23.46
CA ILE A 107 -16.21 23.27 22.53
C ILE A 107 -15.14 23.25 21.42
N GLN A 108 -14.76 24.42 20.88
CA GLN A 108 -13.68 24.49 19.88
C GLN A 108 -12.32 24.09 20.46
N LEU A 109 -12.04 24.44 21.71
CA LEU A 109 -10.81 24.00 22.40
C LEU A 109 -10.77 22.48 22.55
N GLU A 110 -11.86 21.85 23.01
CA GLU A 110 -11.95 20.39 23.13
C GLU A 110 -11.83 19.71 21.76
N LEU A 111 -12.49 20.23 20.73
CA LEU A 111 -12.40 19.72 19.36
C LEU A 111 -10.98 19.82 18.80
N THR A 112 -10.28 20.93 19.03
CA THR A 112 -8.90 21.13 18.57
C THR A 112 -7.94 20.22 19.33
N GLN A 113 -8.15 20.01 20.62
CA GLN A 113 -7.36 19.09 21.43
C GLN A 113 -7.52 17.64 20.95
N LEU A 114 -8.73 17.21 20.61
CA LEU A 114 -8.97 15.89 20.02
C LEU A 114 -8.26 15.72 18.67
N LYS A 115 -8.30 16.74 17.80
CA LYS A 115 -7.56 16.73 16.51
C LYS A 115 -6.05 16.65 16.72
N ILE A 116 -5.50 17.31 17.74
CA ILE A 116 -4.07 17.24 18.08
C ILE A 116 -3.69 15.81 18.50
N GLU A 117 -4.49 15.17 19.35
CA GLU A 117 -4.23 13.78 19.75
C GLU A 117 -4.35 12.81 18.58
N GLU A 118 -5.31 13.02 17.67
CA GLU A 118 -5.41 12.24 16.42
C GLU A 118 -4.16 12.41 15.53
N ILE A 119 -3.67 13.65 15.36
CA ILE A 119 -2.45 13.94 14.60
C ILE A 119 -1.24 13.27 15.26
N LYS A 120 -1.16 13.30 16.59
CA LYS A 120 -0.07 12.69 17.35
C LYS A 120 -0.09 11.17 17.20
N ALA A 121 -1.26 10.54 17.25
CA ALA A 121 -1.41 9.10 17.00
C ALA A 121 -0.95 8.73 15.57
N LYS A 122 -1.41 9.48 14.55
CA LYS A 122 -0.98 9.30 13.16
C LYS A 122 0.52 9.48 12.98
N ARG A 123 1.12 10.46 13.65
CA ARG A 123 2.57 10.68 13.62
C ARG A 123 3.34 9.49 14.20
N SER A 124 2.89 8.94 15.32
CA SER A 124 3.50 7.74 15.91
C SER A 124 3.39 6.52 14.99
N ALA A 125 2.22 6.32 14.35
CA ALA A 125 2.03 5.25 13.36
C ALA A 125 2.98 5.39 12.17
N PHE A 126 3.06 6.59 11.59
CA PHE A 126 3.96 6.88 10.46
C PHE A 126 5.44 6.66 10.83
N LEU A 127 5.84 7.02 12.05
CA LEU A 127 7.20 6.79 12.54
C LEU A 127 7.51 5.29 12.64
N SER A 128 6.54 4.49 13.12
CA SER A 128 6.65 3.03 13.18
C SER A 128 6.79 2.42 11.79
N GLU A 129 5.94 2.81 10.83
CA GLU A 129 6.01 2.35 9.43
C GLU A 129 7.35 2.73 8.79
N THR A 130 7.83 3.96 9.01
CA THR A 130 9.13 4.42 8.50
C THR A 130 10.28 3.53 9.00
N ASN A 131 10.24 3.16 10.29
CA ASN A 131 11.25 2.27 10.87
C ASN A 131 11.18 0.87 10.28
N GLN A 132 9.98 0.32 10.06
CA GLN A 132 9.80 -0.97 9.40
C GLN A 132 10.33 -0.95 7.97
N ILE A 133 9.97 0.06 7.18
CA ILE A 133 10.46 0.22 5.80
C ILE A 133 11.99 0.29 5.79
N LYS A 134 12.60 1.05 6.71
CA LYS A 134 14.06 1.14 6.82
C LYS A 134 14.69 -0.22 7.12
N GLN A 135 14.07 -1.03 7.98
CA GLN A 135 14.53 -2.38 8.28
C GLN A 135 14.43 -3.29 7.05
N THR A 136 13.29 -3.28 6.35
CA THR A 136 13.09 -4.08 5.13
C THR A 136 14.09 -3.71 4.04
N ILE A 137 14.31 -2.42 3.78
CA ILE A 137 15.32 -1.96 2.82
C ILE A 137 16.72 -2.44 3.20
N GLY A 138 17.06 -2.39 4.50
CA GLY A 138 18.33 -2.92 5.00
C GLY A 138 18.48 -4.42 4.75
N GLN A 139 17.43 -5.20 5.01
CA GLN A 139 17.39 -6.63 4.75
C GLN A 139 17.53 -6.93 3.25
N GLU A 140 16.73 -6.30 2.40
CA GLU A 140 16.80 -6.46 0.94
C GLU A 140 18.18 -6.10 0.40
N LYS A 141 18.79 -5.00 0.88
CA LYS A 141 20.15 -4.61 0.49
C LYS A 141 21.18 -5.69 0.86
N SER A 142 21.04 -6.30 2.04
CA SER A 142 21.91 -7.40 2.45
C SER A 142 21.71 -8.65 1.58
N THR A 143 20.46 -8.96 1.21
CA THR A 143 20.15 -10.04 0.27
C THR A 143 20.76 -9.77 -1.10
N ILE A 144 20.61 -8.54 -1.62
CA ILE A 144 21.19 -8.14 -2.91
C ILE A 144 22.71 -8.31 -2.91
N SER A 145 23.38 -7.93 -1.81
CA SER A 145 24.82 -8.10 -1.66
C SER A 145 25.29 -9.56 -1.65
N GLY A 146 24.39 -10.51 -1.38
CA GLY A 146 24.68 -11.94 -1.43
C GLY A 146 24.66 -12.55 -2.84
N PHE A 147 24.11 -11.84 -3.83
CA PHE A 147 24.09 -12.34 -5.21
C PHE A 147 25.44 -12.14 -5.91
N PRO A 148 25.77 -12.94 -6.94
CA PRO A 148 26.93 -12.69 -7.80
C PRO A 148 26.91 -11.28 -8.42
N ALA A 149 28.11 -10.69 -8.61
CA ALA A 149 28.26 -9.35 -9.16
C ALA A 149 27.52 -9.10 -10.49
N PRO A 150 27.45 -10.06 -11.45
CA PRO A 150 26.66 -9.87 -12.66
C PRO A 150 25.16 -9.63 -12.38
N LEU A 151 24.58 -10.34 -11.40
CA LEU A 151 23.17 -10.16 -11.05
C LEU A 151 22.91 -8.81 -10.35
N GLN A 152 23.86 -8.34 -9.54
CA GLN A 152 23.75 -7.04 -8.86
C GLN A 152 23.84 -5.86 -9.84
N GLN A 153 24.57 -6.03 -10.95
CA GLN A 153 24.85 -4.98 -11.93
C GLN A 153 23.83 -4.94 -13.07
N MET A 154 23.02 -5.99 -13.23
CA MET A 154 21.95 -6.00 -14.22
C MET A 154 20.94 -4.90 -13.93
N ASP A 155 20.44 -4.29 -15.00
CA ASP A 155 19.36 -3.34 -14.88
C ASP A 155 18.02 -4.05 -14.59
N MET A 156 17.09 -3.29 -14.02
CA MET A 156 15.80 -3.80 -13.57
C MET A 156 14.98 -4.43 -14.70
N LYS A 157 15.09 -3.90 -15.92
CA LYS A 157 14.33 -4.40 -17.06
C LYS A 157 14.86 -5.77 -17.50
N SER A 158 16.18 -5.91 -17.57
CA SER A 158 16.83 -7.20 -17.85
C SER A 158 16.46 -8.26 -16.79
N LEU A 159 16.48 -7.90 -15.51
CA LEU A 159 16.05 -8.79 -14.41
C LEU A 159 14.58 -9.22 -14.53
N GLU A 160 13.70 -8.29 -14.93
CA GLU A 160 12.27 -8.58 -15.11
C GLU A 160 12.01 -9.50 -16.32
N GLU A 161 12.73 -9.30 -17.42
CA GLU A 161 12.67 -10.15 -18.61
C GLU A 161 13.15 -11.58 -18.30
N GLU A 162 14.29 -11.73 -17.61
CA GLU A 162 14.82 -13.03 -17.17
C GLU A 162 13.87 -13.74 -16.20
N HIS A 163 13.32 -13.02 -15.23
CA HIS A 163 12.33 -13.58 -14.31
C HIS A 163 11.09 -14.10 -15.05
N LYS A 164 10.63 -13.38 -16.08
CA LYS A 164 9.51 -13.81 -16.92
C LYS A 164 9.85 -15.04 -17.76
N ALA A 165 11.07 -15.12 -18.31
CA ALA A 165 11.54 -16.30 -19.02
C ALA A 165 11.56 -17.53 -18.11
N LEU A 166 12.15 -17.40 -16.91
CA LEU A 166 12.20 -18.47 -15.91
C LEU A 166 10.80 -18.92 -15.44
N GLN A 167 9.83 -18.01 -15.34
CA GLN A 167 8.44 -18.38 -15.07
C GLN A 167 7.84 -19.22 -16.20
N GLY A 168 8.14 -18.88 -17.45
CA GLY A 168 7.75 -19.65 -18.63
C GLY A 168 8.35 -21.06 -18.61
N ASP A 169 9.65 -21.16 -18.36
CA ASP A 169 10.36 -22.44 -18.27
C ASP A 169 9.77 -23.31 -17.15
N LYS A 170 9.56 -22.74 -15.96
CA LYS A 170 8.91 -23.42 -14.84
C LYS A 170 7.53 -23.95 -15.20
N ALA A 171 6.71 -23.18 -15.92
CA ALA A 171 5.40 -23.65 -16.37
C ALA A 171 5.53 -24.82 -17.35
N GLY A 172 6.45 -24.73 -18.31
CA GLY A 172 6.74 -25.81 -19.25
C GLY A 172 7.24 -27.09 -18.57
N GLU A 173 8.11 -26.97 -17.57
CA GLU A 173 8.58 -28.11 -16.77
C GLU A 173 7.42 -28.77 -16.02
N VAL A 174 6.56 -27.99 -15.36
CA VAL A 174 5.38 -28.51 -14.64
C VAL A 174 4.44 -29.26 -15.60
N GLU A 175 4.19 -28.73 -16.80
CA GLU A 175 3.38 -29.41 -17.81
C GLU A 175 4.03 -30.71 -18.29
N TYR A 176 5.34 -30.71 -18.49
CA TYR A 176 6.10 -31.90 -18.86
C TYR A 176 6.03 -32.98 -17.77
N PHE A 177 6.26 -32.61 -16.50
CA PHE A 177 6.12 -33.53 -15.37
C PHE A 177 4.71 -34.11 -15.26
N HIS A 178 3.69 -33.28 -15.43
CA HIS A 178 2.30 -33.74 -15.41
C HIS A 178 2.00 -34.72 -16.57
N SER A 179 2.56 -34.48 -17.75
CA SER A 179 2.46 -35.38 -18.90
C SER A 179 3.14 -36.73 -18.64
N LEU A 180 4.32 -36.73 -18.00
CA LEU A 180 5.01 -37.96 -17.60
C LEU A 180 4.21 -38.75 -16.58
N GLU A 181 3.71 -38.09 -15.53
CA GLU A 181 2.87 -38.72 -14.51
C GLU A 181 1.63 -39.37 -15.13
N LYS A 182 0.98 -38.67 -16.06
CA LYS A 182 -0.15 -39.22 -16.81
C LYS A 182 0.22 -40.47 -17.59
N ARG A 183 1.35 -40.48 -18.31
CA ARG A 183 1.82 -41.66 -19.05
C ARG A 183 2.14 -42.83 -18.12
N ILE A 184 2.77 -42.57 -16.97
CA ILE A 184 3.05 -43.59 -15.95
C ILE A 184 1.74 -44.21 -15.46
N ASN A 185 0.72 -43.40 -15.18
CA ASN A 185 -0.58 -43.87 -14.75
C ASN A 185 -1.29 -44.68 -15.84
N GLU A 186 -1.21 -44.27 -17.11
CA GLU A 186 -1.73 -45.05 -18.25
C GLU A 186 -1.04 -46.43 -18.33
N MET A 187 0.27 -46.51 -18.16
CA MET A 187 1.02 -47.78 -18.18
C MET A 187 0.69 -48.69 -16.98
N LYS A 188 0.47 -48.13 -15.78
CA LYS A 188 0.07 -48.90 -14.59
C LYS A 188 -1.30 -49.58 -14.74
N VAL A 189 -2.17 -49.07 -15.60
CA VAL A 189 -3.53 -49.60 -15.82
C VAL A 189 -3.56 -50.69 -16.90
N VAL A 190 -2.49 -50.88 -17.68
CA VAL A 190 -2.40 -51.97 -18.66
C VAL A 190 -2.10 -53.28 -17.94
N SER A 191 -3.16 -54.04 -17.61
CA SER A 191 -3.06 -55.45 -17.25
C SER A 191 -3.61 -56.29 -18.41
N ASP A 192 -2.73 -56.85 -19.22
CA ASP A 192 -3.13 -57.67 -20.36
C ASP A 192 -3.16 -59.15 -19.96
N ALA A 193 -4.24 -59.83 -20.36
CA ALA A 193 -4.35 -61.28 -20.26
C ALA A 193 -3.66 -61.91 -21.46
N VAL A 194 -2.56 -62.61 -21.22
CA VAL A 194 -1.79 -63.30 -22.24
C VAL A 194 -2.25 -64.76 -22.30
N LYS A 195 -2.80 -65.18 -23.44
CA LYS A 195 -3.11 -66.59 -23.71
C LYS A 195 -1.84 -67.35 -24.11
N CYS A 196 -1.48 -68.36 -23.31
CA CYS A 196 -0.49 -69.36 -23.67
C CYS A 196 -1.03 -70.27 -24.78
N ARG A 197 -0.14 -70.78 -25.65
CA ARG A 197 -0.50 -71.81 -26.65
C ARG A 197 -1.06 -73.09 -26.02
N CYS A 198 -0.82 -73.29 -24.72
CA CYS A 198 -1.39 -74.35 -23.90
C CYS A 198 -2.86 -74.13 -23.47
N GLY A 199 -3.46 -72.98 -23.82
CA GLY A 199 -4.85 -72.64 -23.49
C GLY A 199 -5.06 -71.92 -22.16
N LEU A 200 -4.01 -71.81 -21.32
CA LEU A 200 -4.04 -71.06 -20.06
C LEU A 200 -3.90 -69.56 -20.30
N GLU A 201 -4.68 -68.74 -19.59
CA GLU A 201 -4.56 -67.28 -19.56
C GLU A 201 -3.77 -66.83 -18.33
N TYR A 202 -2.82 -65.93 -18.55
CA TYR A 202 -2.03 -65.31 -17.50
C TYR A 202 -2.29 -63.81 -17.48
N LYS A 203 -2.67 -63.27 -16.32
CA LYS A 203 -2.78 -61.83 -16.13
C LYS A 203 -1.37 -61.27 -15.87
N VAL A 204 -0.86 -60.45 -16.77
CA VAL A 204 0.44 -59.78 -16.58
C VAL A 204 0.18 -58.44 -15.91
N GLU A 205 0.72 -58.26 -14.71
CA GLU A 205 0.71 -56.99 -13.99
C GLU A 205 2.14 -56.43 -13.99
N LEU A 206 2.30 -55.16 -14.35
CA LEU A 206 3.57 -54.47 -14.16
C LEU A 206 3.74 -54.21 -12.66
N GLY A 207 4.62 -54.98 -12.01
CA GLY A 207 4.86 -54.90 -10.57
C GLY A 207 5.18 -53.47 -10.13
N GLY A 208 4.25 -52.87 -9.40
CA GLY A 208 4.44 -51.58 -8.74
C GLY A 208 5.29 -51.75 -7.50
N GLN A 209 6.61 -51.94 -7.65
CA GLN A 209 7.51 -51.72 -6.53
C GLN A 209 7.67 -50.20 -6.39
N ALA A 210 7.05 -49.63 -5.36
CA ALA A 210 7.28 -48.26 -4.96
C ALA A 210 8.78 -48.09 -4.70
N MET A 211 9.46 -47.31 -5.52
CA MET A 211 10.78 -46.80 -5.18
C MET A 211 10.55 -45.70 -4.15
N ASP A 212 10.65 -46.06 -2.88
CA ASP A 212 10.82 -45.09 -1.79
C ASP A 212 12.13 -44.34 -2.06
N LEU A 213 12.01 -43.11 -2.52
CA LEU A 213 13.13 -42.17 -2.59
C LEU A 213 13.28 -41.54 -1.21
N SER A 214 14.23 -42.03 -0.42
CA SER A 214 14.76 -41.37 0.77
C SER A 214 15.57 -40.12 0.43
#